data_AF-A0A6G0AD26-F1
#
_entry.id   AF-A0A6G0AD26-F1
#
_cell.length_a   1.000
_cell.length_b   1.000
_cell.length_c   1.000
_cell.angle_alpha   90.00
_cell.angle_beta   90.00
_cell.angle_gamma   90.00
#
_symmetry.space_group_name_H-M   'P 1'
#
loop_
_entity.id
_entity.type
_entity.pdbx_description
1 polymer ?
#
loop_
_entity_poly.entity_id
_entity_poly.type
_entity_poly.pdbx_seq_one_letter_code
_entity_poly.pdbx_strand_id
1 'polypeptide(L)'
;MIYEYPEDCKLSMSEVDGIKTLELIPQDDTFTFNSIKLFVDSENLIIKVLIDDPATGNIQVNLSDIQINKGLADSYFQFLPPEGSQIIDLR
;
A
#
# COMPACT_ATOMS: atom_id res chain seq x y z
N MET A 1 -4.62 -10.74 -9.94
CA MET A 1 -5.70 -9.88 -9.39
C MET A 1 -5.24 -9.27 -8.07
N ILE A 2 -5.70 -8.07 -7.68
CA ILE A 2 -5.21 -7.37 -6.45
C ILE A 2 -5.48 -8.17 -5.15
N TYR A 3 -6.40 -9.15 -5.21
CA TYR A 3 -6.79 -9.99 -4.08
C TYR A 3 -6.00 -11.30 -3.95
N GLU A 4 -5.13 -11.65 -4.90
CA GLU A 4 -4.34 -12.90 -4.84
C GLU A 4 -3.11 -12.76 -3.93
N TYR A 5 -2.59 -11.54 -3.77
CA TYR A 5 -1.35 -11.26 -3.05
C TYR A 5 -1.30 -11.65 -1.55
N PRO A 6 -2.39 -11.63 -0.77
CA PRO A 6 -2.35 -12.10 0.61
C PRO A 6 -2.07 -13.61 0.73
N GLU A 7 -2.37 -14.42 -0.29
CA GLU A 7 -2.20 -15.88 -0.24
C GLU A 7 -0.72 -16.29 -0.37
N ASP A 8 0.08 -15.52 -1.12
CA ASP A 8 1.51 -15.78 -1.34
C ASP A 8 2.40 -15.20 -0.21
N CYS A 9 1.78 -14.60 0.81
CA CYS A 9 2.47 -14.06 1.96
C CYS A 9 2.15 -14.86 3.22
N LYS A 10 3.18 -15.11 4.04
CA LYS A 10 2.96 -15.46 5.43
C LYS A 10 2.44 -14.23 6.17
N LEU A 11 1.21 -14.33 6.65
CA LEU A 11 0.56 -13.29 7.46
C LEU A 11 0.83 -13.52 8.95
N SER A 12 1.19 -12.45 9.65
CA SER A 12 1.23 -12.44 11.11
C SER A 12 0.57 -11.16 11.66
N MET A 13 0.04 -11.26 12.87
CA MET A 13 -0.57 -10.13 13.56
C MET A 13 0.10 -9.93 14.91
N SER A 14 0.44 -8.69 15.20
CA SER A 14 1.10 -8.27 16.43
C SER A 14 0.55 -6.91 16.89
N GLU A 15 1.05 -6.45 18.03
CA GLU A 15 0.78 -5.11 18.54
C GLU A 15 2.11 -4.40 18.73
N VAL A 16 2.25 -3.22 18.13
CA VAL A 16 3.45 -2.38 18.20
C VAL A 16 3.02 -1.04 18.74
N ASP A 17 3.57 -0.65 19.90
CA ASP A 17 3.24 0.60 20.59
C ASP A 17 1.73 0.79 20.83
N GLY A 18 1.01 -0.29 21.11
CA GLY A 18 -0.45 -0.26 21.32
C GLY A 18 -1.28 -0.27 20.04
N ILE A 19 -0.66 -0.38 18.86
CA ILE A 19 -1.33 -0.35 17.55
C ILE A 19 -1.31 -1.74 16.93
N LYS A 20 -2.48 -2.21 16.50
CA LYS A 20 -2.65 -3.46 15.77
C LYS A 20 -1.83 -3.41 14.48
N THR A 21 -0.93 -4.37 14.31
CA THR A 21 0.01 -4.40 13.20
C THR A 21 -0.09 -5.73 12.47
N LEU A 22 -0.35 -5.68 11.17
CA LEU A 22 -0.33 -6.83 10.27
C LEU A 22 1.01 -6.85 9.54
N GLU A 23 1.72 -7.96 9.58
CA GLU A 23 2.97 -8.16 8.86
C GLU A 23 2.77 -9.19 7.75
N LEU A 24 3.20 -8.84 6.55
CA LEU A 24 3.18 -9.65 5.35
C LEU A 24 4.63 -9.94 4.97
N ILE A 25 4.98 -11.22 4.91
CA ILE A 25 6.30 -11.68 4.47
C ILE A 25 6.08 -12.59 3.27
N PRO A 26 6.58 -12.24 2.07
CA PRO A 26 6.51 -13.10 0.90
C PRO A 26 7.04 -14.51 1.18
N GLN A 27 6.38 -15.52 0.63
CA GLN A 27 6.82 -16.92 0.76
C GLN A 27 7.78 -17.35 -0.36
N ASP A 28 7.87 -16.56 -1.42
CA ASP A 28 8.75 -16.79 -2.56
C ASP A 28 9.38 -15.47 -3.06
N ASP A 29 10.27 -15.61 -4.05
CA ASP A 29 11.04 -14.52 -4.65
C ASP A 29 10.25 -13.77 -5.75
N THR A 30 8.93 -13.98 -5.88
CA THR A 30 8.09 -13.29 -6.87
C THR A 30 7.97 -11.80 -6.54
N PHE A 31 8.11 -11.44 -5.25
CA PHE A 31 8.00 -10.09 -4.75
C PHE A 31 9.39 -9.46 -4.58
N THR A 32 9.50 -8.17 -4.90
CA THR A 32 10.76 -7.43 -4.78
C THR A 32 11.02 -6.89 -3.38
N PHE A 33 10.08 -7.04 -2.44
CA PHE A 33 10.20 -6.56 -1.06
C PHE A 33 10.39 -7.72 -0.09
N ASN A 34 11.05 -7.46 1.05
CA ASN A 34 11.25 -8.44 2.12
C ASN A 34 10.02 -8.56 3.03
N SER A 35 9.41 -7.42 3.37
CA SER A 35 8.23 -7.40 4.22
C SER A 35 7.40 -6.12 4.07
N ILE A 36 6.12 -6.21 4.41
CA ILE A 36 5.22 -5.07 4.57
C ILE A 36 4.58 -5.13 5.96
N LYS A 37 4.56 -4.01 6.67
CA LYS A 37 3.80 -3.85 7.92
C LYS A 37 2.70 -2.82 7.73
N LEU A 38 1.47 -3.21 8.02
CA LEU A 38 0.30 -2.35 8.02
C LEU A 38 -0.09 -2.07 9.47
N PHE A 39 -0.11 -0.80 9.84
CA PHE A 39 -0.57 -0.33 11.14
C PHE A 39 -2.03 0.07 11.01
N VAL A 40 -2.86 -0.56 11.83
CA VAL A 40 -4.32 -0.49 11.75
C VAL A 40 -4.83 0.13 13.05
N ASP A 41 -5.62 1.19 12.92
CA ASP A 41 -6.23 1.86 14.06
C ASP A 41 -7.44 1.10 14.63
N SER A 42 -8.06 1.65 15.67
CA SER A 42 -9.24 1.08 16.32
C SER A 42 -10.49 1.03 15.42
N GLU A 43 -10.54 1.83 14.36
CA GLU A 43 -11.62 1.85 13.37
C GLU A 43 -11.35 0.88 12.21
N ASN A 44 -10.27 0.10 12.29
CA ASN A 44 -9.77 -0.80 11.26
C ASN A 44 -9.26 -0.09 9.99
N LEU A 45 -8.84 1.17 10.09
CA LEU A 45 -8.22 1.90 9.00
C LEU A 45 -6.71 1.72 9.02
N ILE A 46 -6.11 1.57 7.85
CA ILE A 46 -4.66 1.57 7.70
C ILE A 46 -4.18 3.02 7.82
N ILE A 47 -3.38 3.31 8.85
CA ILE A 47 -2.87 4.66 9.13
C ILE A 47 -1.38 4.80 8.79
N LYS A 48 -0.66 3.68 8.71
CA LYS A 48 0.76 3.66 8.36
C LYS A 48 1.14 2.35 7.68
N VAL A 49 2.06 2.45 6.73
CA VAL A 49 2.67 1.32 6.04
C VAL A 49 4.19 1.44 6.14
N LEU A 50 4.86 0.35 6.53
CA LEU A 50 6.31 0.20 6.39
C LEU A 50 6.59 -0.88 5.36
N ILE A 51 7.44 -0.58 4.38
CA ILE A 51 7.86 -1.50 3.34
C ILE A 51 9.37 -1.65 3.47
N ASP A 52 9.85 -2.87 3.69
CA ASP A 52 11.27 -3.20 3.64
C ASP A 52 11.58 -3.74 2.24
N ASP A 53 12.23 -2.93 1.41
CA ASP A 53 12.60 -3.28 0.04
C ASP A 53 14.14 -3.28 -0.09
N PRO A 54 14.78 -4.39 -0.52
CA PRO A 54 16.22 -4.48 -0.69
C PRO A 54 16.83 -3.44 -1.64
N ALA A 55 16.09 -3.01 -2.68
CA ALA A 55 16.58 -2.09 -3.69
C ALA A 55 16.48 -0.63 -3.24
N THR A 56 15.42 -0.27 -2.51
CA THR A 56 15.17 1.12 -2.10
C THR A 56 15.39 1.40 -0.61
N GLY A 57 15.57 0.35 0.20
CA GLY A 57 15.58 0.43 1.66
C GLY A 57 14.18 0.51 2.26
N ASN A 58 14.11 1.00 3.50
CA ASN A 58 12.85 1.12 4.24
C ASN A 58 12.03 2.32 3.76
N ILE A 59 10.82 2.07 3.26
CA ILE A 59 9.85 3.09 2.89
C ILE A 59 8.78 3.18 3.97
N GLN A 60 8.48 4.41 4.41
CA GLN A 60 7.37 4.68 5.32
C GLN A 60 6.32 5.55 4.64
N VAL A 61 5.07 5.07 4.63
CA VAL A 61 3.91 5.83 4.17
C VAL A 61 3.00 6.08 5.37
N ASN A 62 2.67 7.34 5.63
CA ASN A 62 1.69 7.73 6.65
C ASN A 62 0.44 8.25 5.95
N LEU A 63 -0.73 7.76 6.38
CA LEU A 63 -2.03 8.13 5.84
C LEU A 63 -2.72 9.05 6.85
N SER A 64 -3.18 10.22 6.39
CA SER A 64 -3.93 11.19 7.18
C SER A 64 -5.18 11.62 6.42
N ASP A 65 -6.11 12.27 7.13
CA ASP A 65 -7.33 12.86 6.55
C ASP A 65 -8.18 11.86 5.73
N ILE A 66 -8.22 10.61 6.21
CA ILE A 66 -8.92 9.50 5.54
C ILE A 66 -10.42 9.79 5.53
N GLN A 67 -11.01 9.77 4.32
CA GLN A 67 -12.45 9.98 4.11
C GLN A 67 -13.05 8.70 3.51
N ILE A 68 -14.06 8.15 4.17
CA ILE A 68 -14.71 6.89 3.78
C ILE A 68 -16.00 7.21 3.00
N ASN A 69 -16.28 6.43 1.96
CA ASN A 69 -17.54 6.49 1.19
C ASN A 69 -17.90 7.88 0.62
N LYS A 70 -16.89 8.65 0.19
CA LYS A 70 -17.08 10.02 -0.33
C LYS A 70 -17.86 10.10 -1.66
N GLY A 71 -17.97 8.99 -2.40
CA GLY A 71 -18.59 8.98 -3.73
C GLY A 71 -17.78 9.79 -4.74
N LEU A 72 -16.50 9.43 -4.92
CA LEU A 72 -15.63 10.10 -5.88
C LEU A 72 -16.13 9.88 -7.31
N ALA A 73 -16.19 10.94 -8.11
CA ALA A 73 -16.58 10.85 -9.51
C ALA A 73 -15.47 10.20 -10.36
N ASP A 74 -15.87 9.51 -11.44
CA ASP A 74 -14.95 8.83 -12.36
C ASP A 74 -13.86 9.73 -12.95
N SER A 75 -14.14 11.03 -13.06
CA SER A 75 -13.18 12.04 -13.54
C SER A 75 -11.91 12.12 -12.69
N TYR A 76 -11.96 11.74 -11.41
CA TYR A 76 -10.77 11.69 -10.54
C TYR A 76 -9.80 10.56 -10.94
N PHE A 77 -10.26 9.58 -11.71
CA PHE A 77 -9.47 8.42 -12.16
C PHE A 77 -9.09 8.52 -13.64
N GLN A 78 -9.27 9.69 -14.25
CA GLN A 78 -8.86 9.98 -15.62
C GLN A 78 -7.58 10.82 -15.61
N PHE A 79 -6.58 10.38 -16.35
CA PHE A 79 -5.37 11.18 -16.59
C PHE A 79 -5.54 12.00 -17.86
N LEU A 80 -5.56 13.32 -17.71
CA LEU A 80 -5.54 14.27 -18.82
C LEU A 80 -4.21 15.02 -18.78
N PRO A 81 -3.28 14.74 -19.71
CA PRO A 81 -1.98 15.40 -19.72
C PRO A 81 -2.15 16.91 -19.92
N PRO A 82 -1.55 17.75 -19.06
CA PRO A 82 -1.58 19.20 -19.23
C PRO A 82 -0.98 19.66 -20.57
N GLU A 83 -1.36 20.84 -21.03
CA GLU A 83 -0.77 21.44 -22.23
C GLU A 83 0.76 21.53 -22.14
N GLY A 84 1.45 21.20 -23.23
CA GLY A 84 2.92 21.15 -23.28
C GLY A 84 3.55 19.88 -22.69
N SER A 85 2.75 18.95 -22.16
CA SER A 85 3.27 17.66 -21.69
C SER A 85 3.75 16.80 -22.84
N GLN A 86 4.93 16.21 -22.69
CA GLN A 86 5.38 15.12 -23.56
C GLN A 86 4.76 13.81 -23.08
N ILE A 87 3.96 13.17 -23.93
CA ILE A 87 3.35 11.88 -23.64
C ILE A 87 4.24 10.80 -24.25
N ILE A 88 4.73 9.89 -23.42
CA ILE A 88 5.39 8.65 -23.86
C ILE A 88 4.43 7.51 -23.57
N ASP A 89 3.86 6.95 -24.63
CA ASP A 89 2.94 5.82 -24.54
C ASP A 89 3.69 4.52 -24.89
N LEU A 90 3.63 3.55 -23.99
CA LEU A 90 4.33 2.26 -24.08
C LEU A 90 3.36 1.08 -24.12
N ARG A 91 2.07 1.35 -24.33
CA ARG A 91 1.00 0.34 -24.39
C ARG A 91 1.02 -0.47 -25.68
#